data_AF-A0A1D7Y5R2-F1
#
_entry.id   AF-A0A1D7Y5R2-F1
#
_cell.length_a   1.000
_cell.length_b   1.000
_cell.length_c   1.000
_cell.angle_alpha   90.00
_cell.angle_beta   90.00
_cell.angle_gamma   90.00
#
_symmetry.space_group_name_H-M   'P 1'
#
loop_
_entity.id
_entity.type
_entity.pdbx_description
1 polymer ?
#
loop_
_entity_poly.entity_id
_entity_poly.type
_entity_poly.pdbx_seq_one_letter_code
_entity_poly.pdbx_strand_id
1 'polypeptide(L)'
;MYSQDSISGRRRDRPEPTAEMLSGLACLICGTDYRNAPDPEAVVVSHRDDGQLLACHGTCARMATGSVDGLDETPLPLDERIRRHRADGF
;
A
#
# COMPACT_ATOMS: atom_id res chain seq x y z
N MET A 1 -27.07 4.36 -33.71
CA MET A 1 -26.49 3.25 -32.93
C MET A 1 -25.48 3.85 -31.98
N TYR A 2 -25.59 3.56 -30.69
CA TYR A 2 -24.84 4.23 -29.62
C TYR A 2 -23.34 3.95 -29.74
N SER A 3 -22.55 5.00 -30.03
CA SER A 3 -21.11 5.00 -29.84
C SER A 3 -20.82 5.02 -28.35
N GLN A 4 -20.09 4.01 -27.87
CA GLN A 4 -19.65 3.93 -26.49
C GLN A 4 -18.41 4.83 -26.34
N ASP A 5 -18.68 6.13 -26.20
CA ASP A 5 -17.69 7.12 -25.82
C ASP A 5 -17.15 6.83 -24.41
N SER A 6 -15.81 6.81 -24.33
CA SER A 6 -15.05 7.27 -23.17
C SER A 6 -15.25 6.55 -21.83
N ILE A 7 -14.50 5.46 -21.61
CA ILE A 7 -14.00 5.16 -20.25
C ILE A 7 -12.72 5.96 -20.01
N SER A 8 -12.87 7.29 -20.01
CA SER A 8 -11.90 8.22 -19.41
C SER A 8 -12.13 8.23 -17.90
N GLY A 9 -11.78 7.13 -17.25
CA GLY A 9 -11.96 6.93 -15.81
C GLY A 9 -10.65 7.09 -15.05
N ARG A 10 -10.15 8.33 -14.92
CA ARG A 10 -9.19 8.77 -13.89
C ARG A 10 -8.08 7.77 -13.54
N ARG A 11 -7.06 7.60 -14.40
CA ARG A 11 -5.73 7.32 -13.86
C ARG A 11 -5.34 8.59 -13.12
N ARG A 12 -5.65 8.66 -11.81
CA ARG A 12 -5.11 9.70 -10.94
C ARG A 12 -3.62 9.72 -11.21
N ASP A 13 -3.11 10.92 -11.45
CA ASP A 13 -1.70 11.31 -11.40
C ASP A 13 -1.18 10.97 -9.99
N ARG A 14 -1.10 9.67 -9.71
CA ARG A 14 -0.71 9.16 -8.42
C ARG A 14 0.80 9.25 -8.47
N PRO A 15 1.42 10.08 -7.61
CA PRO A 15 2.86 10.14 -7.55
C PRO A 15 3.41 8.73 -7.38
N GLU A 16 4.57 8.48 -7.99
CA GLU A 16 5.23 7.20 -7.85
C GLU A 16 5.36 6.84 -6.36
N PRO A 17 5.15 5.56 -5.99
CA PRO A 17 5.27 5.15 -4.60
C PRO A 17 6.67 5.46 -4.07
N THR A 18 6.77 6.03 -2.87
CA THR A 18 8.06 6.30 -2.24
C THR A 18 8.75 5.01 -1.81
N ALA A 19 10.06 5.05 -1.55
CA ALA A 19 10.80 3.89 -1.06
C ALA A 19 10.19 3.33 0.24
N GLU A 20 9.71 4.19 1.14
CA GLU A 20 9.02 3.78 2.35
C GLU A 20 7.69 3.05 2.06
N MET A 21 6.93 3.49 1.06
CA MET A 21 5.71 2.79 0.64
C MET A 21 6.04 1.43 0.03
N LEU A 22 7.10 1.35 -0.77
CA LEU A 22 7.55 0.11 -1.40
C LEU A 22 8.11 -0.90 -0.38
N SER A 23 8.79 -0.43 0.66
CA SER A 23 9.25 -1.26 1.77
C SER A 23 8.17 -1.54 2.84
N GLY A 24 6.92 -1.16 2.58
CA GLY A 24 5.80 -1.38 3.50
C GLY A 24 5.92 -0.60 4.81
N LEU A 25 6.73 0.45 4.89
CA LEU A 25 6.87 1.32 6.06
C LEU A 25 5.83 2.44 6.10
N ALA A 26 5.25 2.77 4.94
CA ALA A 26 4.18 3.74 4.81
C ALA A 26 2.96 3.16 4.09
N CYS A 27 1.78 3.69 4.41
CA CYS A 27 0.56 3.35 3.69
C CYS A 27 0.67 3.74 2.22
N LEU A 28 0.44 2.78 1.32
CA LEU A 28 0.46 3.04 -0.12
C LEU A 28 -0.52 4.16 -0.49
N ILE A 29 -1.66 4.26 0.21
CA ILE A 29 -2.78 5.17 -0.13
C ILE A 29 -2.67 6.53 0.52
N CYS A 30 -2.52 6.60 1.85
CA CYS A 30 -2.52 7.88 2.59
C CYS A 30 -1.12 8.34 3.01
N GLY A 31 -0.07 7.54 2.78
CA GLY A 31 1.30 7.88 3.16
C GLY A 31 1.58 7.90 4.66
N THR A 32 0.65 7.40 5.49
CA THR A 32 0.88 7.28 6.94
C THR A 32 2.09 6.40 7.21
N ASP A 33 3.06 6.96 7.94
CA ASP A 33 4.26 6.26 8.37
C ASP A 33 3.95 5.38 9.59
N TYR A 34 4.04 4.06 9.40
CA TYR A 34 3.71 3.08 10.43
C TYR A 34 4.71 3.05 11.59
N ARG A 35 5.90 3.64 11.43
CA ARG A 35 6.91 3.73 12.49
C ARG A 35 6.52 4.73 13.57
N ASN A 36 5.71 5.72 13.19
CA ASN A 36 5.34 6.85 14.03
C ASN A 36 3.85 6.86 14.38
N ALA A 37 3.04 6.01 13.73
CA ALA A 37 1.62 5.90 14.01
C ALA A 37 1.38 5.09 15.30
N PRO A 38 0.45 5.52 16.17
CA PRO A 38 -0.01 4.70 17.27
C PRO A 38 -0.93 3.60 16.74
N ASP A 39 -0.52 2.34 16.93
CA ASP A 39 -1.30 1.13 16.58
C ASP A 39 -1.87 1.12 15.14
N PRO A 40 -1.02 1.21 14.10
CA PRO A 40 -1.51 1.10 12.73
C PRO A 40 -1.83 -0.36 12.42
N GLU A 41 -3.12 -0.69 12.35
CA GLU A 41 -3.59 -1.91 11.69
C GLU A 41 -3.30 -1.78 10.18
N ALA A 42 -2.16 -2.31 9.76
CA ALA A 42 -1.77 -2.41 8.36
C ALA A 42 -2.18 -3.78 7.80
N VAL A 43 -2.65 -3.82 6.56
CA VAL A 43 -2.98 -5.06 5.84
C VAL A 43 -2.24 -5.12 4.51
N VAL A 44 -1.94 -6.35 4.06
CA VAL A 44 -1.31 -6.59 2.76
C VAL A 44 -2.33 -6.33 1.67
N VAL A 45 -1.95 -5.51 0.68
CA VAL A 45 -2.82 -5.16 -0.44
C VAL A 45 -2.28 -5.61 -1.80
N SER A 46 -0.98 -5.86 -1.89
CA SER A 46 -0.31 -6.39 -3.10
C SER A 46 1.11 -6.81 -2.75
N HIS A 47 1.74 -7.54 -3.66
CA HIS A 47 3.18 -7.80 -3.64
C HIS A 47 3.88 -7.02 -4.74
N ARG A 48 5.16 -6.69 -4.52
CA ARG A 48 6.04 -6.12 -5.54
C ARG A 48 7.51 -6.39 -5.19
N ASP A 49 8.30 -6.85 -6.16
CA ASP A 49 9.75 -7.03 -6.03
C ASP A 49 10.14 -7.72 -4.71
N ASP A 50 9.48 -8.85 -4.42
CA ASP A 50 9.59 -9.66 -3.19
C ASP A 50 9.16 -8.99 -1.87
N GLY A 51 8.66 -7.75 -1.93
CA GLY A 51 8.10 -6.99 -0.82
C GLY A 51 6.56 -7.02 -0.73
N GLN A 52 6.04 -6.75 0.47
CA GLN A 52 4.62 -6.55 0.72
C GLN A 52 4.28 -5.06 0.64
N LEU A 53 3.33 -4.70 -0.23
CA LEU A 53 2.72 -3.38 -0.24
C LEU A 53 1.54 -3.38 0.74
N LEU A 54 1.49 -2.36 1.59
CA LEU A 54 0.54 -2.29 2.69
C LEU A 54 -0.35 -1.07 2.63
N ALA A 55 -1.55 -1.19 3.18
CA ALA A 55 -2.45 -0.07 3.43
C ALA A 55 -3.02 -0.13 4.85
N CYS A 56 -3.48 1.01 5.38
CA CYS A 56 -4.26 0.99 6.62
C CYS A 56 -5.54 0.16 6.42
N HIS A 57 -5.94 -0.57 7.45
CA HIS A 57 -7.22 -1.28 7.48
C HIS A 57 -8.40 -0.34 7.19
N GLY A 58 -9.47 -0.88 6.64
CA GLY A 58 -10.66 -0.12 6.31
C GLY A 58 -10.56 0.61 4.97
N THR A 59 -10.60 1.94 4.99
CA THR A 59 -10.77 2.75 3.77
C THR A 59 -9.57 2.66 2.83
N CYS A 60 -8.34 2.62 3.36
CA CYS A 60 -7.15 2.53 2.51
C CYS A 60 -7.05 1.16 1.84
N ALA A 61 -7.22 0.08 2.59
CA ALA A 61 -7.32 -1.27 2.05
C ALA A 61 -8.41 -1.37 0.96
N ARG A 62 -9.61 -0.85 1.24
CA ARG A 62 -10.73 -0.88 0.29
C ARG A 62 -10.43 -0.12 -1.00
N MET A 63 -9.74 1.01 -0.91
CA MET A 63 -9.30 1.75 -2.10
C MET A 63 -8.23 1.02 -2.91
N ALA A 64 -7.40 0.19 -2.26
CA ALA A 64 -6.32 -0.54 -2.91
C ALA A 64 -6.79 -1.87 -3.54
N THR A 65 -7.61 -2.66 -2.84
CA THR A 65 -7.99 -4.03 -3.25
C THR A 65 -9.49 -4.23 -3.45
N GLY A 66 -10.33 -3.29 -3.02
CA GLY A 66 -11.78 -3.48 -2.90
C GLY A 66 -12.24 -4.15 -1.60
N SER A 67 -11.31 -4.65 -0.77
CA SER A 67 -11.58 -5.29 0.53
C SER A 67 -11.03 -4.44 1.68
N VAL A 68 -11.72 -4.42 2.82
CA VAL A 68 -11.24 -3.72 4.03
C VAL A 68 -10.11 -4.48 4.73
N ASP A 69 -10.05 -5.79 4.55
CA ASP A 69 -9.08 -6.68 5.18
C ASP A 69 -7.84 -6.95 4.30
N GLY A 70 -7.76 -6.31 3.13
CA GLY A 70 -6.68 -6.55 2.17
C GLY A 70 -6.77 -7.93 1.54
N LEU A 71 -5.63 -8.62 1.42
CA LEU A 71 -5.49 -9.96 0.85
C LEU A 71 -5.66 -11.09 1.88
N ASP A 72 -6.06 -10.78 3.12
CA ASP A 72 -6.13 -11.75 4.24
C ASP A 72 -4.78 -12.43 4.53
N GLU A 73 -3.70 -11.69 4.28
CA GLU A 73 -2.33 -12.11 4.58
C GLU A 73 -1.80 -11.30 5.75
N THR A 74 -1.06 -11.98 6.64
CA THR A 74 -0.40 -11.30 7.76
C THR A 74 0.79 -10.50 7.24
N PRO A 75 0.85 -9.18 7.47
CA PRO A 75 2.03 -8.40 7.12
C PRO A 75 3.24 -8.84 7.93
N LEU A 76 4.43 -8.72 7.34
CA LEU A 76 5.66 -8.88 8.08
C LEU A 76 5.72 -7.91 9.28
N PRO A 77 6.29 -8.33 10.41
CA PRO A 77 6.52 -7.47 11.56
C PRO A 77 7.20 -6.16 11.19
N LEU A 78 6.83 -5.06 11.85
CA LEU A 78 7.32 -3.71 11.49
C LEU A 78 8.84 -3.60 11.62
N ASP A 79 9.43 -4.22 12.64
CA ASP A 79 10.88 -4.29 12.85
C ASP A 79 11.60 -5.04 11.73
N GLU A 80 11.02 -6.12 11.22
CA GLU A 80 11.52 -6.85 10.05
C GLU A 80 11.47 -5.98 8.78
N ARG A 81 10.36 -5.28 8.55
CA ARG A 81 10.24 -4.34 7.42
C ARG A 81 11.29 -3.22 7.49
N ILE A 82 11.53 -2.66 8.67
CA ILE A 82 12.57 -1.64 8.88
C ILE A 82 13.96 -2.20 8.59
N ARG A 83 14.24 -3.44 9.04
CA ARG A 83 15.53 -4.09 8.79
C ARG A 83 15.78 -4.30 7.29
N ARG A 84 14.78 -4.78 6.54
CA ARG A 84 14.88 -4.96 5.08
C ARG A 84 15.11 -3.64 4.35
N HIS A 85 14.32 -2.61 4.65
CA HIS A 85 14.48 -1.28 4.06
C HIS A 85 15.90 -0.71 4.25
N ARG A 86 16.50 -0.90 5.44
CA ARG A 86 17.88 -0.48 5.71
C ARG A 86 18.92 -1.33 4.98
N ALA A 87 18.64 -2.60 4.73
CA ALA A 87 19.54 -3.49 4.00
C ALA A 87 19.53 -3.20 2.49
N ASP A 88 18.40 -2.76 1.95
CA ASP A 88 18.22 -2.49 0.52
C ASP A 88 18.84 -1.15 0.06
N GLY A 89 19.23 -0.27 1.00
CA GLY A 89 20.08 0.89 0.73
C GLY A 89 19.44 2.02 -0.09
N PHE A 90 18.12 2.19 -0.02
CA PHE A 90 17.38 3.29 -0.67
C PHE A 90 17.69 4.67 -0.10
#